data_AF-A0A3N9NYZ9-F1
#
_entry.id   AF-A0A3N9NYZ9-F1
#
_cell.length_a   1.000
_cell.length_b   1.000
_cell.length_c   1.000
_cell.angle_alpha   90.00
_cell.angle_beta   90.00
_cell.angle_gamma   90.00
#
_symmetry.space_group_name_H-M   'P 1'
#
loop_
_entity.id
_entity.type
_entity.pdbx_description
1 polymer ?
#
loop_
_entity_poly.entity_id
_entity_poly.type
_entity_poly.pdbx_seq_one_letter_code
_entity_poly.pdbx_strand_id
1 'polypeptide(L)'
;MENQKSSKVQPAKAAWDKSTLQFTGQETTGDGISATIKNGGSQMQGETVYEVFRSDTGNPKNGEVVASGVVETLAPGESQELTFTPALLEQGNYMFKAYQRSGHPGTGVLWSESITVEETREAAEQNQPERPFDQYFKSDVHGGTATFTVPEGIGEVEISFSSYIYPEGVIPQEDGKPYENQHVYDNVTQTYGPGTHTVQVDLPESGYWQTDLYLGPVVETLTESGHSMDTIIDADYGSAN
;
A
#
# COMPACT_ATOMS: atom_id res chain seq x y z
N MET A 1 -8.91 -71.27 27.05
CA MET A 1 -9.54 -69.94 26.89
C MET A 1 -8.41 -68.95 26.91
N GLU A 2 -8.08 -68.45 25.72
CA GLU A 2 -6.87 -67.69 25.44
C GLU A 2 -6.91 -66.28 26.01
N ASN A 3 -5.71 -65.86 26.37
CA ASN A 3 -5.31 -64.59 26.94
C ASN A 3 -4.86 -63.69 25.79
N GLN A 4 -5.41 -62.49 25.62
CA GLN A 4 -4.72 -61.44 24.87
C GLN A 4 -5.14 -60.05 25.34
N LYS A 5 -4.25 -59.46 26.16
CA LYS A 5 -4.20 -58.03 26.46
C LYS A 5 -3.97 -57.27 25.15
N SER A 6 -4.96 -56.50 24.73
CA SER A 6 -4.82 -55.54 23.64
C SER A 6 -4.02 -54.33 24.12
N SER A 7 -2.70 -54.38 23.93
CA SER A 7 -1.82 -53.21 24.06
C SER A 7 -2.16 -52.21 22.96
N LYS A 8 -2.82 -51.10 23.32
CA LYS A 8 -2.91 -49.92 22.47
C LYS A 8 -1.49 -49.40 22.25
N VAL A 9 -0.92 -49.62 21.07
CA VAL A 9 0.30 -48.94 20.65
C VAL A 9 -0.08 -47.49 20.40
N GLN A 10 0.24 -46.62 21.36
CA GLN A 10 0.31 -45.19 21.10
C GLN A 10 1.45 -44.98 20.08
N PRO A 11 1.25 -44.16 19.02
CA PRO A 11 2.32 -43.87 18.09
C PRO A 11 3.48 -43.26 18.87
N ALA A 12 4.66 -43.87 18.75
CA ALA A 12 5.88 -43.33 19.35
C ALA A 12 6.06 -41.90 18.84
N LYS A 13 6.19 -40.95 19.77
CA LYS A 13 6.53 -39.55 19.47
C LYS A 13 7.75 -39.58 18.55
N ALA A 14 7.58 -39.17 17.28
CA ALA A 14 8.66 -39.21 16.30
C ALA A 14 9.89 -38.54 16.91
N ALA A 15 11.03 -39.24 16.91
CA ALA A 15 12.26 -38.71 17.47
C ALA A 15 12.62 -37.43 16.70
N TRP A 16 12.92 -36.37 17.44
CA TRP A 16 13.34 -35.10 16.87
C TRP A 16 14.57 -35.30 15.97
N ASP A 17 14.53 -34.70 14.78
CA ASP A 17 15.57 -34.79 13.75
C ASP A 17 16.81 -33.95 14.04
N LYS A 18 16.86 -33.27 15.19
CA LYS A 18 17.92 -32.33 15.59
C LYS A 18 18.03 -31.09 14.69
N SER A 19 17.00 -30.80 13.89
CA SER A 19 16.89 -29.50 13.20
C SER A 19 16.58 -28.39 14.20
N THR A 20 17.10 -27.19 13.96
CA THR A 20 16.84 -26.00 14.79
C THR A 20 16.71 -24.81 13.87
N LEU A 21 15.48 -24.32 13.71
CA LEU A 21 15.19 -23.14 12.93
C LEU A 21 15.47 -21.86 13.73
N GLN A 22 15.90 -20.81 13.05
CA GLN A 22 16.07 -19.46 13.60
C GLN A 22 15.79 -18.41 12.52
N PHE A 23 15.24 -17.27 12.90
CA PHE A 23 15.18 -16.12 12.01
C PHE A 23 16.55 -15.44 11.96
N THR A 24 16.97 -15.00 10.78
CA THR A 24 18.27 -14.33 10.58
C THR A 24 18.15 -12.94 9.95
N GLY A 25 16.95 -12.54 9.53
CA GLY A 25 16.67 -11.22 8.98
C GLY A 25 15.19 -11.07 8.67
N GLN A 26 14.76 -9.82 8.56
CA GLN A 26 13.42 -9.43 8.16
C GLN A 26 13.46 -8.04 7.53
N GLU A 27 12.61 -7.80 6.54
CA GLU A 27 12.56 -6.55 5.81
C GLU A 27 11.17 -6.28 5.21
N THR A 28 10.94 -5.01 4.88
CA THR A 28 9.84 -4.61 4.00
C THR A 28 10.33 -4.70 2.57
N THR A 29 9.52 -5.27 1.70
CA THR A 29 9.74 -5.38 0.25
C THR A 29 8.76 -4.47 -0.48
N GLY A 30 8.98 -4.18 -1.76
CA GLY A 30 8.07 -3.30 -2.53
C GLY A 30 6.59 -3.75 -2.51
N ASP A 31 6.36 -5.06 -2.46
CA ASP A 31 5.01 -5.64 -2.58
C ASP A 31 4.54 -6.31 -1.26
N GLY A 32 5.23 -6.11 -0.14
CA GLY A 32 4.98 -6.92 1.05
C GLY A 32 6.06 -6.86 2.14
N ILE A 33 6.11 -7.91 2.95
CA ILE A 33 7.16 -8.12 3.96
C ILE A 33 7.79 -9.49 3.80
N SER A 34 9.05 -9.62 4.20
CA SER A 34 9.74 -10.91 4.22
C SER A 34 10.54 -11.14 5.50
N ALA A 35 10.77 -12.42 5.80
CA ALA A 35 11.67 -12.86 6.85
C ALA A 35 12.47 -14.08 6.40
N THR A 36 13.78 -14.06 6.66
CA THR A 36 14.67 -15.20 6.36
C THR A 36 14.72 -16.14 7.55
N ILE A 37 14.37 -17.40 7.33
CA ILE A 37 14.51 -18.48 8.30
C ILE A 37 15.65 -19.42 7.88
N LYS A 38 16.47 -19.85 8.84
CA LYS A 38 17.64 -20.72 8.62
C LYS A 38 17.59 -21.95 9.51
N ASN A 39 17.98 -23.10 8.98
CA ASN A 39 18.26 -24.29 9.79
C ASN A 39 19.71 -24.27 10.31
N GLY A 40 19.91 -24.03 11.60
CA GLY A 40 21.21 -24.12 12.27
C GLY A 40 21.57 -25.51 12.79
N GLY A 41 20.66 -26.49 12.67
CA GLY A 41 20.80 -27.84 13.20
C GLY A 41 21.11 -28.89 12.14
N SER A 42 20.67 -30.12 12.40
CA SER A 42 20.74 -31.25 11.46
C SER A 42 19.64 -31.17 10.38
N GLN A 43 19.72 -32.05 9.38
CA GLN A 43 18.77 -32.15 8.28
C GLN A 43 17.32 -32.24 8.77
N MET A 44 16.46 -31.33 8.29
CA MET A 44 15.01 -31.45 8.50
C MET A 44 14.48 -32.71 7.79
N GLN A 45 13.72 -33.53 8.53
CA GLN A 45 13.08 -34.75 8.01
C GLN A 45 11.62 -34.52 7.60
N GLY A 46 11.19 -33.27 7.58
CA GLY A 46 9.87 -32.87 7.10
C GLY A 46 9.66 -31.37 7.27
N GLU A 47 8.58 -30.89 6.69
CA GLU A 47 8.17 -29.49 6.71
C GLU A 47 7.66 -29.05 8.09
N THR A 48 7.48 -27.75 8.23
CA THR A 48 6.73 -27.12 9.33
C THR A 48 5.99 -25.91 8.79
N VAL A 49 5.27 -25.18 9.64
CA VAL A 49 4.46 -24.03 9.21
C VAL A 49 4.97 -22.74 9.83
N TYR A 50 4.59 -21.63 9.21
CA TYR A 50 4.71 -20.31 9.79
C TYR A 50 3.39 -19.55 9.66
N GLU A 51 3.22 -18.54 10.50
CA GLU A 51 2.10 -17.62 10.55
C GLU A 51 2.64 -16.19 10.55
N VAL A 52 1.90 -15.27 9.94
CA VAL A 52 2.19 -13.83 9.96
C VAL A 52 1.18 -13.17 10.88
N PHE A 53 1.67 -12.51 11.91
CA PHE A 53 0.88 -11.78 12.89
C PHE A 53 0.95 -10.29 12.61
N ARG A 54 -0.18 -9.59 12.79
CA ARG A 54 -0.31 -8.14 12.64
C ARG A 54 -0.96 -7.51 13.86
N SER A 55 -0.51 -6.31 14.23
CA SER A 55 -1.20 -5.42 15.16
C SER A 55 -1.09 -3.97 14.70
N ASP A 56 -2.17 -3.20 14.75
CA ASP A 56 -2.18 -1.77 14.38
C ASP A 56 -1.16 -0.96 15.19
N THR A 57 -1.04 -1.28 16.48
CA THR A 57 -0.05 -0.68 17.38
C THR A 57 0.54 -1.71 18.34
N GLY A 58 1.71 -1.43 18.89
CA GLY A 58 2.34 -2.29 19.89
C GLY A 58 2.83 -3.63 19.33
N ASN A 59 2.85 -4.67 20.18
CA ASN A 59 3.51 -5.95 19.89
C ASN A 59 2.60 -6.90 19.08
N PRO A 60 2.98 -7.30 17.85
CA PRO A 60 2.17 -8.18 16.99
C PRO A 60 1.88 -9.56 17.56
N LYS A 61 2.64 -10.03 18.56
CA LYS A 61 2.37 -11.32 19.23
C LYS A 61 0.99 -11.40 19.88
N ASN A 62 0.38 -10.25 20.18
CA ASN A 62 -0.97 -10.13 20.74
C ASN A 62 -2.03 -9.78 19.68
N GLY A 63 -1.60 -9.62 18.43
CA GLY A 63 -2.46 -9.26 17.31
C GLY A 63 -3.10 -10.47 16.64
N GLU A 64 -3.57 -10.25 15.41
CA GLU A 64 -4.27 -11.28 14.63
C GLU A 64 -3.36 -11.96 13.61
N VAL A 65 -3.71 -13.19 13.23
CA VAL A 65 -3.03 -13.92 12.16
C VAL A 65 -3.60 -13.49 10.82
N VAL A 66 -2.77 -12.91 9.96
CA VAL A 66 -3.17 -12.40 8.62
C VAL A 66 -2.76 -13.31 7.47
N ALA A 67 -1.77 -14.18 7.68
CA ALA A 67 -1.36 -15.18 6.70
C ALA A 67 -0.71 -16.40 7.37
N SER A 68 -0.61 -17.50 6.62
CA SER A 68 0.18 -18.66 7.00
C SER A 68 0.83 -19.29 5.77
N GLY A 69 1.91 -20.04 5.99
CA GLY A 69 2.63 -20.73 4.94
C GLY A 69 3.46 -21.90 5.47
N VAL A 70 4.23 -22.50 4.57
CA VAL A 70 5.05 -23.69 4.86
C VAL A 70 6.52 -23.32 4.86
N VAL A 71 7.25 -23.82 5.84
CA VAL A 71 8.71 -23.89 5.84
C VAL A 71 9.09 -25.28 5.32
N GLU A 72 9.71 -25.30 4.16
CA GLU A 72 10.16 -26.49 3.46
C GLU A 72 11.24 -27.24 4.26
N THR A 73 11.57 -28.46 3.85
CA THR A 73 12.72 -29.16 4.44
C THR A 73 14.02 -28.44 4.11
N LEU A 74 14.70 -27.93 5.14
CA LEU A 74 15.99 -27.26 4.99
C LEU A 74 17.15 -28.16 5.42
N ALA A 75 18.20 -28.20 4.60
CA ALA A 75 19.49 -28.79 4.94
C ALA A 75 20.22 -27.99 6.03
N PRO A 76 21.23 -28.57 6.70
CA PRO A 76 22.06 -27.84 7.65
C PRO A 76 22.68 -26.59 7.03
N GLY A 77 22.37 -25.42 7.59
CA GLY A 77 22.85 -24.13 7.14
C GLY A 77 22.04 -23.50 6.00
N GLU A 78 21.05 -24.20 5.44
CA GLU A 78 20.16 -23.67 4.41
C GLU A 78 19.14 -22.69 4.99
N SER A 79 18.76 -21.71 4.16
CA SER A 79 17.78 -20.69 4.48
C SER A 79 16.63 -20.71 3.49
N GLN A 80 15.45 -20.31 3.95
CA GLN A 80 14.28 -20.02 3.13
C GLN A 80 13.79 -18.61 3.44
N GLU A 81 13.34 -17.91 2.40
CA GLU A 81 12.63 -16.65 2.55
C GLU A 81 11.13 -16.91 2.71
N LEU A 82 10.55 -16.32 3.74
CA LEU A 82 9.11 -16.35 4.01
C LEU A 82 8.55 -14.99 3.61
N THR A 83 7.52 -14.96 2.77
CA THR A 83 6.97 -13.71 2.23
C THR A 83 5.49 -13.58 2.55
N PHE A 84 5.04 -12.35 2.73
CA PHE A 84 3.64 -11.97 2.80
C PHE A 84 3.42 -10.78 1.87
N THR A 85 2.75 -11.04 0.74
CA THR A 85 2.47 -10.08 -0.33
C THR A 85 0.96 -9.98 -0.54
N PRO A 86 0.23 -9.32 0.38
CA PRO A 86 -1.20 -9.07 0.19
C PRO A 86 -1.43 -8.10 -0.97
N ALA A 87 -2.66 -8.04 -1.49
CA ALA A 87 -3.02 -7.04 -2.50
C ALA A 87 -2.84 -5.59 -2.00
N LEU A 88 -3.01 -5.39 -0.69
CA LEU A 88 -2.73 -4.13 0.01
C LEU A 88 -2.05 -4.46 1.34
N LEU A 89 -0.83 -3.96 1.54
CA LEU A 89 -0.10 -4.14 2.80
C LEU A 89 -0.51 -3.02 3.77
N GLU A 90 -1.42 -3.33 4.69
CA GLU A 90 -1.91 -2.35 5.65
C GLU A 90 -0.80 -1.85 6.60
N GLN A 91 -0.89 -0.60 7.04
CA GLN A 91 -0.01 -0.06 8.07
C GLN A 91 -0.10 -0.91 9.35
N GLY A 92 1.03 -1.03 10.05
CA GLY A 92 1.06 -1.62 11.37
C GLY A 92 2.37 -2.37 11.65
N ASN A 93 2.38 -3.08 12.75
CA ASN A 93 3.51 -3.92 13.14
C ASN A 93 3.21 -5.37 12.77
N TYR A 94 4.19 -6.03 12.15
CA TYR A 94 4.10 -7.41 11.71
C TYR A 94 5.21 -8.27 12.33
N MET A 95 4.92 -9.55 12.56
CA MET A 95 5.92 -10.54 12.95
C MET A 95 5.63 -11.90 12.31
N PHE A 96 6.69 -12.59 11.87
CA PHE A 96 6.60 -13.98 11.46
C PHE A 96 6.79 -14.87 12.68
N LYS A 97 5.89 -15.84 12.83
CA LYS A 97 5.96 -16.90 13.83
C LYS A 97 6.16 -18.23 13.11
N ALA A 98 7.28 -18.90 13.34
CA ALA A 98 7.50 -20.23 12.80
C ALA A 98 7.50 -21.29 13.92
N TYR A 99 7.14 -22.52 13.54
CA TYR A 99 7.10 -23.65 14.46
C TYR A 99 8.33 -24.53 14.24
N GLN A 100 9.00 -24.93 15.32
CA GLN A 100 10.04 -25.96 15.26
C GLN A 100 9.42 -27.32 14.93
N ARG A 101 10.23 -28.24 14.40
CA ARG A 101 9.83 -29.64 14.19
C ARG A 101 9.43 -30.31 15.50
N SER A 102 8.46 -31.23 15.42
CA SER A 102 7.98 -31.99 16.57
C SER A 102 9.12 -32.65 17.34
N GLY A 103 9.13 -32.47 18.66
CA GLY A 103 10.12 -33.05 19.57
C GLY A 103 11.36 -32.18 19.82
N HIS A 104 11.48 -31.02 19.18
CA HIS A 104 12.53 -30.03 19.49
C HIS A 104 12.51 -29.68 20.99
N PRO A 105 13.67 -29.60 21.68
CA PRO A 105 13.74 -29.47 23.15
C PRO A 105 13.42 -28.06 23.68
N GLY A 106 13.41 -27.04 22.81
CA GLY A 106 13.08 -25.65 23.17
C GLY A 106 11.57 -25.36 23.26
N THR A 107 11.21 -24.08 23.15
CA THR A 107 9.81 -23.57 23.23
C THR A 107 8.90 -24.08 22.11
N GLY A 108 9.47 -24.65 21.04
CA GLY A 108 8.72 -25.16 19.88
C GLY A 108 8.25 -24.09 18.91
N VAL A 109 8.34 -22.80 19.28
CA VAL A 109 7.98 -21.65 18.44
C VAL A 109 9.08 -20.60 18.49
N LEU A 110 9.26 -19.93 17.36
CA LEU A 110 10.20 -18.83 17.18
C LEU A 110 9.47 -17.66 16.53
N TRP A 111 9.93 -16.46 16.85
CA TRP A 111 9.40 -15.20 16.33
C TRP A 111 10.52 -14.45 15.64
N SER A 112 10.23 -13.81 14.50
CA SER A 112 11.13 -12.82 13.91
C SER A 112 11.25 -11.61 14.83
N GLU A 113 12.05 -10.62 14.47
CA GLU A 113 11.85 -9.27 15.02
C GLU A 113 10.60 -8.63 14.39
N SER A 114 10.16 -7.51 14.98
CA SER A 114 9.04 -6.73 14.44
C SER A 114 9.42 -6.03 13.15
N ILE A 115 8.55 -6.10 12.15
CA ILE A 115 8.60 -5.30 10.92
C ILE A 115 7.53 -4.22 11.08
N THR A 116 7.95 -2.96 11.19
CA THR A 116 7.01 -1.84 11.20
C THR A 116 6.81 -1.40 9.77
N VAL A 117 5.60 -1.65 9.26
CA VAL A 117 5.12 -1.04 8.02
C VAL A 117 4.60 0.32 8.44
N GLU A 118 5.50 1.30 8.36
CA GLU A 118 5.11 2.69 8.40
C GLU A 118 4.34 3.01 7.13
N GLU A 119 3.55 4.07 7.17
CA GLU A 119 2.99 4.63 5.94
C GLU A 119 4.18 4.92 5.02
N THR A 120 4.35 4.13 3.96
CA THR A 120 5.18 4.56 2.85
C THR A 120 4.50 5.82 2.35
N ARG A 121 5.05 6.97 2.73
CA ARG A 121 4.95 8.18 1.92
C ARG A 121 5.73 7.94 0.63
N GLU A 122 5.29 6.99 -0.19
CA GLU A 122 5.11 7.37 -1.58
C GLU A 122 4.07 8.49 -1.52
N ALA A 123 4.39 9.62 -2.13
CA ALA A 123 3.57 10.82 -2.08
C ALA A 123 2.09 10.41 -2.18
N ALA A 124 1.31 10.82 -1.18
CA ALA A 124 -0.05 10.37 -1.01
C ALA A 124 -0.80 10.46 -2.34
N GLU A 125 -1.02 9.33 -3.01
CA GLU A 125 -2.20 9.13 -3.82
C GLU A 125 -3.35 9.11 -2.81
N GLN A 126 -3.76 10.32 -2.41
CA GLN A 126 -5.02 10.52 -1.73
C GLN A 126 -6.09 9.90 -2.61
N ASN A 127 -7.06 9.25 -1.97
CA ASN A 127 -8.28 8.71 -2.58
C ASN A 127 -9.08 9.80 -3.33
N GLN A 128 -8.56 10.27 -4.46
CA GLN A 128 -9.36 10.79 -5.56
C GLN A 128 -9.91 9.55 -6.28
N PRO A 129 -11.19 9.49 -6.64
CA PRO A 129 -11.69 8.41 -7.49
C PRO A 129 -10.80 8.38 -8.74
N GLU A 130 -10.10 7.26 -8.99
CA GLU A 130 -9.21 7.07 -10.16
C GLU A 130 -9.86 7.70 -11.38
N ARG A 131 -9.33 8.85 -11.82
CA ARG A 131 -9.86 9.55 -12.97
C ARG A 131 -9.19 8.87 -14.15
N PRO A 132 -9.90 8.25 -15.10
CA PRO A 132 -9.25 7.50 -16.18
C PRO A 132 -8.15 8.26 -16.94
N PHE A 133 -8.17 9.59 -16.87
CA PHE A 133 -7.17 10.47 -17.44
C PHE A 133 -5.93 10.72 -16.56
N ASP A 134 -5.97 10.59 -15.24
CA ASP A 134 -4.80 10.74 -14.37
C ASP A 134 -3.69 9.75 -14.77
N GLN A 135 -4.04 8.48 -14.93
CA GLN A 135 -3.16 7.39 -15.32
C GLN A 135 -2.71 7.55 -16.77
N TYR A 136 -3.61 8.03 -17.62
CA TYR A 136 -3.33 8.22 -19.03
C TYR A 136 -2.30 9.34 -19.26
N PHE A 137 -2.45 10.46 -18.55
CA PHE A 137 -1.55 11.60 -18.62
C PHE A 137 -0.40 11.53 -17.61
N LYS A 138 -0.38 10.56 -16.69
CA LYS A 138 0.60 10.48 -15.60
C LYS A 138 0.74 11.83 -14.90
N SER A 139 -0.40 12.38 -14.48
CA SER A 139 -0.47 13.69 -13.86
C SER A 139 -0.17 13.64 -12.37
N ASP A 140 0.23 14.79 -11.85
CA ASP A 140 0.37 15.08 -10.43
C ASP A 140 -0.02 16.56 -10.22
N VAL A 141 -1.02 16.81 -9.39
CA VAL A 141 -1.47 18.16 -9.02
C VAL A 141 -1.25 18.36 -7.53
N HIS A 142 -0.51 19.42 -7.19
CA HIS A 142 -0.29 19.83 -5.81
C HIS A 142 -0.34 21.35 -5.69
N GLY A 143 -1.35 21.86 -4.99
CA GLY A 143 -1.61 23.28 -4.88
C GLY A 143 -1.77 23.94 -6.25
N GLY A 144 -1.07 25.06 -6.44
CA GLY A 144 -1.04 25.81 -7.69
C GLY A 144 -0.04 25.26 -8.72
N THR A 145 0.38 24.00 -8.63
CA THR A 145 1.29 23.37 -9.61
C THR A 145 0.71 22.06 -10.13
N ALA A 146 0.77 21.87 -11.44
CA ALA A 146 0.42 20.62 -12.09
C ALA A 146 1.56 20.14 -13.00
N THR A 147 1.90 18.87 -12.92
CA THR A 147 2.79 18.17 -13.87
C THR A 147 2.01 17.10 -14.59
N PHE A 148 2.18 16.97 -15.90
CA PHE A 148 1.51 15.93 -16.68
C PHE A 148 2.32 15.58 -17.93
N THR A 149 2.05 14.40 -18.49
CA THR A 149 2.71 13.86 -19.68
C THR A 149 1.71 13.59 -20.78
N VAL A 150 1.81 14.31 -21.90
CA VAL A 150 1.03 14.01 -23.11
C VAL A 150 1.66 12.79 -23.80
N PRO A 151 0.95 11.66 -23.96
CA PRO A 151 1.50 10.46 -24.57
C PRO A 151 1.95 10.68 -26.02
N GLU A 152 2.96 9.92 -26.45
CA GLU A 152 3.30 9.85 -27.87
C GLU A 152 2.14 9.25 -28.68
N GLY A 153 1.86 9.82 -29.85
CA GLY A 153 0.89 9.26 -30.80
C GLY A 153 -0.52 9.83 -30.76
N ILE A 154 -0.87 10.69 -29.78
CA ILE A 154 -2.17 11.39 -29.77
C ILE A 154 -2.15 12.79 -30.40
N GLY A 155 -0.96 13.30 -30.70
CA GLY A 155 -0.78 14.64 -31.25
C GLY A 155 -0.86 15.70 -30.16
N GLU A 156 -1.42 16.86 -30.52
CA GLU A 156 -1.59 17.99 -29.62
C GLU A 156 -2.96 17.97 -28.95
N VAL A 157 -3.00 18.30 -27.66
CA VAL A 157 -4.24 18.39 -26.86
C VAL A 157 -4.33 19.75 -26.17
N GLU A 158 -5.52 20.31 -26.10
CA GLU A 158 -5.78 21.51 -25.31
C GLU A 158 -6.07 21.10 -23.86
N ILE A 159 -5.28 21.63 -22.92
CA ILE A 159 -5.41 21.38 -21.49
C ILE A 159 -5.47 22.72 -20.77
N SER A 160 -6.36 22.80 -19.78
CA SER A 160 -6.47 23.90 -18.85
C SER A 160 -6.11 23.45 -17.44
N PHE A 161 -5.41 24.31 -16.71
CA PHE A 161 -5.19 24.18 -15.28
C PHE A 161 -5.71 25.45 -14.62
N SER A 162 -6.67 25.30 -13.71
CA SER A 162 -7.34 26.45 -13.09
C SER A 162 -7.41 26.30 -11.58
N SER A 163 -7.27 27.41 -10.87
CA SER A 163 -7.63 27.53 -9.45
C SER A 163 -9.02 28.14 -9.32
N TYR A 164 -9.80 27.66 -8.34
CA TYR A 164 -11.14 28.10 -8.05
C TYR A 164 -11.27 28.52 -6.60
N ILE A 165 -12.13 29.52 -6.36
CA ILE A 165 -12.50 29.97 -5.02
C ILE A 165 -13.91 29.49 -4.68
N TYR A 166 -14.07 28.97 -3.45
CA TYR A 166 -15.37 28.63 -2.90
C TYR A 166 -16.19 29.89 -2.56
N PRO A 167 -17.53 29.84 -2.71
CA PRO A 167 -18.41 30.90 -2.24
C PRO A 167 -18.17 31.23 -0.75
N GLU A 168 -18.37 32.50 -0.37
CA GLU A 168 -18.16 32.96 1.00
C GLU A 168 -18.96 32.11 2.02
N GLY A 169 -18.28 31.64 3.06
CA GLY A 169 -18.88 30.84 4.14
C GLY A 169 -19.04 29.35 3.82
N VAL A 170 -18.64 28.89 2.64
CA VAL A 170 -18.60 27.46 2.30
C VAL A 170 -17.36 26.81 2.92
N ILE A 171 -17.57 25.65 3.54
CA ILE A 171 -16.51 24.78 4.04
C ILE A 171 -16.55 23.52 3.18
N PRO A 172 -15.49 23.22 2.39
CA PRO A 172 -15.44 22.02 1.58
C PRO A 172 -15.38 20.75 2.41
N GLN A 173 -15.99 19.69 1.89
CA GLN A 173 -15.87 18.33 2.40
C GLN A 173 -14.57 17.67 1.94
N GLU A 174 -14.29 16.46 2.42
CA GLU A 174 -13.12 15.64 2.04
C GLU A 174 -13.08 15.25 0.55
N ASP A 175 -14.11 15.57 -0.23
CA ASP A 175 -14.15 15.36 -1.68
C ASP A 175 -14.17 16.68 -2.48
N GLY A 176 -13.94 17.82 -1.82
CA GLY A 176 -14.01 19.15 -2.43
C GLY A 176 -15.44 19.67 -2.65
N LYS A 177 -16.49 18.95 -2.24
CA LYS A 177 -17.86 19.46 -2.36
C LYS A 177 -18.17 20.55 -1.35
N PRO A 178 -19.02 21.54 -1.69
CA PRO A 178 -19.78 21.65 -2.96
C PRO A 178 -18.96 22.27 -4.10
N TYR A 179 -19.19 21.78 -5.32
CA TYR A 179 -18.59 22.34 -6.54
C TYR A 179 -19.37 23.53 -7.09
N GLU A 180 -20.66 23.61 -6.81
CA GLU A 180 -21.53 24.62 -7.42
C GLU A 180 -21.08 26.05 -7.08
N ASN A 181 -21.02 26.90 -8.11
CA ASN A 181 -20.72 28.32 -7.99
C ASN A 181 -19.30 28.63 -7.49
N GLN A 182 -18.37 27.67 -7.55
CA GLN A 182 -16.96 28.02 -7.47
C GLN A 182 -16.55 28.77 -8.75
N HIS A 183 -15.80 29.86 -8.61
CA HIS A 183 -15.37 30.70 -9.73
C HIS A 183 -13.86 30.64 -9.91
N VAL A 184 -13.41 30.68 -11.15
CA VAL A 184 -11.98 30.70 -11.48
C VAL A 184 -11.30 31.92 -10.84
N TYR A 185 -10.15 31.68 -10.21
CA TYR A 185 -9.27 32.69 -9.65
C TYR A 185 -8.10 32.99 -10.58
N ASP A 186 -7.41 31.93 -11.02
CA ASP A 186 -6.38 31.99 -12.04
C ASP A 186 -6.43 30.76 -12.95
N ASN A 187 -5.89 30.88 -14.17
CA ASN A 187 -5.93 29.82 -15.17
C ASN A 187 -4.78 29.93 -16.19
N VAL A 188 -4.26 28.77 -16.56
CA VAL A 188 -3.44 28.58 -17.76
C VAL A 188 -4.14 27.60 -18.70
N THR A 189 -4.38 28.03 -19.94
CA THR A 189 -4.87 27.17 -21.04
C THR A 189 -3.87 27.21 -22.19
N GLN A 190 -3.44 26.04 -22.65
CA GLN A 190 -2.55 25.93 -23.80
C GLN A 190 -2.75 24.60 -24.53
N THR A 191 -2.28 24.57 -25.77
CA THR A 191 -2.12 23.35 -26.56
C THR A 191 -0.77 22.70 -26.28
N TYR A 192 -0.77 21.45 -25.81
CA TYR A 192 0.42 20.69 -25.46
C TYR A 192 0.62 19.52 -26.42
N GLY A 193 1.81 19.42 -26.99
CA GLY A 193 2.24 18.23 -27.74
C GLY A 193 2.85 17.16 -26.83
N PRO A 194 3.29 16.01 -27.39
CA PRO A 194 3.87 14.91 -26.63
C PRO A 194 5.05 15.32 -25.75
N GLY A 195 5.12 14.75 -24.55
CA GLY A 195 6.15 15.05 -23.56
C GLY A 195 5.59 15.49 -22.21
N THR A 196 6.48 15.69 -21.25
CA THR A 196 6.14 16.14 -19.89
C THR A 196 6.16 17.66 -19.79
N HIS A 197 5.10 18.21 -19.19
CA HIS A 197 4.88 19.64 -19.01
C HIS A 197 4.59 19.93 -17.54
N THR A 198 4.99 21.12 -17.10
CA THR A 198 4.65 21.64 -15.77
C THR A 198 4.05 23.02 -15.94
N VAL A 199 2.91 23.25 -15.29
CA VAL A 199 2.16 24.50 -15.32
C VAL A 199 1.86 24.96 -13.91
N GLN A 200 1.63 26.26 -13.77
CA GLN A 200 1.36 26.89 -12.48
C GLN A 200 0.21 27.88 -12.61
N VAL A 201 -0.57 27.99 -11.53
CA VAL A 201 -1.58 29.02 -11.33
C VAL A 201 -1.42 29.61 -9.94
N ASP A 202 -1.81 30.86 -9.79
CA ASP A 202 -1.90 31.49 -8.48
C ASP A 202 -3.04 30.88 -7.66
N LEU A 203 -2.83 30.79 -6.35
CA LEU A 203 -3.86 30.39 -5.37
C LEU A 203 -4.37 31.64 -4.64
N PRO A 204 -5.62 31.64 -4.15
CA PRO A 204 -6.12 32.74 -3.34
C PRO A 204 -5.30 32.88 -2.05
N GLU A 205 -5.03 34.11 -1.63
CA GLU A 205 -4.23 34.40 -0.42
C GLU A 205 -4.89 33.95 0.89
N SER A 206 -6.21 33.70 0.87
CA SER A 206 -6.95 33.24 2.05
C SER A 206 -8.18 32.44 1.65
N GLY A 207 -8.62 31.54 2.53
CA GLY A 207 -9.82 30.73 2.34
C GLY A 207 -9.53 29.40 1.63
N TYR A 208 -10.60 28.69 1.30
CA TYR A 208 -10.51 27.41 0.61
C TYR A 208 -10.35 27.59 -0.89
N TRP A 209 -9.63 26.65 -1.51
CA TRP A 209 -9.41 26.61 -2.95
C TRP A 209 -9.49 25.19 -3.49
N GLN A 210 -9.75 25.09 -4.78
CA GLN A 210 -9.67 23.87 -5.57
C GLN A 210 -8.83 24.16 -6.81
N THR A 211 -7.98 23.24 -7.23
CA THR A 211 -7.27 23.31 -8.50
C THR A 211 -7.62 22.11 -9.35
N ASP A 212 -7.97 22.34 -10.62
CA ASP A 212 -8.38 21.30 -11.55
C ASP A 212 -7.51 21.36 -12.80
N LEU A 213 -6.96 20.20 -13.20
CA LEU A 213 -6.32 19.95 -14.48
C LEU A 213 -7.30 19.20 -15.37
N TYR A 214 -7.65 19.73 -16.54
CA TYR A 214 -8.70 19.17 -17.38
C TYR A 214 -8.51 19.45 -18.88
N LEU A 215 -9.14 18.62 -19.70
CA LEU A 215 -9.14 18.75 -21.16
C LEU A 215 -10.08 19.87 -21.62
N GLY A 216 -9.60 20.64 -22.61
CA GLY A 216 -10.37 21.68 -23.29
C GLY A 216 -10.20 23.08 -22.70
N PRO A 217 -11.11 24.00 -23.06
CA PRO A 217 -11.00 25.41 -22.70
C PRO A 217 -11.33 25.65 -21.23
N VAL A 218 -10.91 26.80 -20.71
CA VAL A 218 -11.19 27.20 -19.33
C VAL A 218 -12.69 27.11 -18.99
N VAL A 219 -12.98 26.55 -17.82
CA VAL A 219 -14.31 26.55 -17.22
C VAL A 219 -14.34 27.67 -16.18
N GLU A 220 -15.02 28.78 -16.48
CA GLU A 220 -14.99 29.96 -15.59
C GLU A 220 -15.76 29.74 -14.27
N THR A 221 -16.72 28.82 -14.26
CA THR A 221 -17.58 28.55 -13.09
C THR A 221 -18.00 27.09 -13.06
N LEU A 222 -17.82 26.44 -11.91
CA LEU A 222 -18.18 25.05 -11.73
C LEU A 222 -19.69 24.89 -11.49
N THR A 223 -20.25 23.83 -12.07
CA THR A 223 -21.64 23.41 -11.84
C THR A 223 -21.72 22.54 -10.58
N GLU A 224 -22.93 22.15 -10.17
CA GLU A 224 -23.14 21.20 -9.06
C GLU A 224 -22.34 19.90 -9.23
N SER A 225 -22.12 19.47 -10.47
CA SER A 225 -21.36 18.25 -10.79
C SER A 225 -19.86 18.48 -10.94
N GLY A 226 -19.37 19.72 -10.78
CA GLY A 226 -17.97 20.06 -11.05
C GLY A 226 -17.61 19.85 -12.53
N HIS A 227 -16.39 19.36 -12.78
CA HIS A 227 -15.96 18.90 -14.11
C HIS A 227 -16.52 17.52 -14.43
N SER A 228 -16.76 17.26 -15.73
CA SER A 228 -17.11 15.93 -16.21
C SER A 228 -15.97 14.95 -15.99
N MET A 229 -16.28 13.70 -15.60
CA MET A 229 -15.30 12.61 -15.54
C MET A 229 -14.61 12.34 -16.88
N ASP A 230 -15.22 12.74 -17.99
CA ASP A 230 -14.66 12.60 -19.34
C ASP A 230 -13.67 13.72 -19.72
N THR A 231 -13.48 14.72 -18.84
CA THR A 231 -12.57 15.85 -19.11
C THR A 231 -11.63 16.14 -17.96
N ILE A 232 -11.99 15.84 -16.71
CA ILE A 232 -11.09 16.02 -15.57
C ILE A 232 -9.92 15.03 -15.67
N ILE A 233 -8.70 15.57 -15.60
CA ILE A 233 -7.47 14.79 -15.57
C ILE A 233 -7.11 14.55 -14.11
N ASP A 234 -6.98 15.62 -13.34
CA ASP A 234 -6.51 15.56 -11.96
C ASP A 234 -6.95 16.81 -11.18
N ALA A 235 -6.93 16.77 -9.86
CA ALA A 235 -7.36 17.88 -9.02
C ALA A 235 -6.78 17.79 -7.62
N ASP A 236 -6.59 18.96 -7.02
CA ASP A 236 -6.24 19.12 -5.61
C ASP A 236 -7.16 20.15 -4.96
N TYR A 237 -7.25 20.14 -3.64
CA TYR A 237 -8.00 21.15 -2.90
C TYR A 237 -7.33 21.40 -1.54
N GLY A 238 -7.53 22.60 -1.01
CA GLY A 238 -6.92 22.96 0.25
C GLY A 238 -7.39 24.29 0.79
N SER A 239 -6.64 24.81 1.75
CA SER A 239 -6.91 26.10 2.39
C SER A 239 -5.64 26.93 2.45
N ALA A 240 -5.75 28.21 2.12
CA ALA A 240 -4.74 29.22 2.42
C ALA A 240 -5.04 29.88 3.78
N ASN A 241 -3.99 30.01 4.60
CA ASN A 241 -4.02 30.65 5.93
C ASN A 241 -3.29 31.98 5.92
#